data_AF-A0A6P4AE98-F1
#
_entry.id   AF-A0A6P4AE98-F1
#
_cell.length_a   1.000
_cell.length_b   1.000
_cell.length_c   1.000
_cell.angle_alpha   90.00
_cell.angle_beta   90.00
_cell.angle_gamma   90.00
#
_symmetry.space_group_name_H-M   'P 1'
#
loop_
_entity.id
_entity.type
_entity.pdbx_description
1 polymer ?
#
loop_
_entity_poly.entity_id
_entity_poly.type
_entity_poly.pdbx_seq_one_letter_code
_entity_poly.pdbx_strand_id
1 'polypeptide(L)'
;MATETDPVHVLFFPLMAQGHILPTIDMSKLFAQRGVKTTIITTPLNAPLFTKTIEKSHNSNLQISLKVIEFPAKEAGLPEGVENLDLVTNMESTWKFFNAISLLQHTLDHLLQELRPQGLVADMFFPWATDIASKYGIPRIVFHGTSFFSMCATDSLVRHQPHKNVSSETDPFVLPGLPDRIELVKTQIPDNARGGSEDDNFKKLLQSAKEAEKRSFGILVNSFYELEPAYADHYRNVLGKKAWHIGPVSLCNKNVEDKAQRGKTSSIDEHTCLKWLNSKKPKSVAYVCFGTMSNFSASQLHEIAMGLEASGQEFIWVVKKQKGDEDEKETWVPEGFEKRIGNKGLIIRGWAPQVLILDHEAVGGFVTHCGWNSALEGISAGLPMVTWPIFADQFNNEKLITDVLRIGVGVGARKWIRLVGDFVKREQIEKAVKEIMVGKRAEEMRSRANKLGEMARKAVEEGGSSYSDMGNFIEELKGSQMRKQD
;
A
#
# COMPACT_ATOMS: atom_id res chain seq x y z
N MET A 1 -24.28 39.53 -4.31
CA MET A 1 -23.41 38.97 -3.26
C MET A 1 -23.42 37.47 -3.45
N ALA A 2 -22.32 36.89 -3.92
CA ALA A 2 -22.21 35.44 -4.02
C ALA A 2 -22.20 34.90 -2.58
N THR A 3 -23.18 34.08 -2.23
CA THR A 3 -23.17 33.33 -0.97
C THR A 3 -21.92 32.46 -0.96
N GLU A 4 -21.01 32.66 -0.01
CA GLU A 4 -19.91 31.72 0.24
C GLU A 4 -20.55 30.35 0.48
N THR A 5 -20.45 29.46 -0.51
CA THR A 5 -20.89 28.07 -0.36
C THR A 5 -19.95 27.39 0.62
N ASP A 6 -20.50 26.76 1.65
CA ASP A 6 -19.71 25.96 2.61
C ASP A 6 -18.78 25.00 1.86
N PRO A 7 -17.52 24.82 2.31
CA PRO A 7 -16.57 23.95 1.65
C PRO A 7 -17.08 22.50 1.66
N VAL A 8 -16.87 21.79 0.56
CA VAL A 8 -17.16 20.34 0.47
C VAL A 8 -16.45 19.63 1.63
N HIS A 9 -17.17 18.82 2.39
CA HIS A 9 -16.65 18.04 3.50
C HIS A 9 -16.63 16.55 3.12
N VAL A 10 -15.45 15.94 3.16
CA VAL A 10 -15.24 14.51 2.90
C VAL A 10 -14.71 13.82 4.15
N LEU A 11 -15.35 12.71 4.54
CA LEU A 11 -14.85 11.84 5.59
C LEU A 11 -13.98 10.75 4.97
N PHE A 12 -12.86 10.45 5.62
CA PHE A 12 -12.00 9.32 5.30
C PHE A 12 -12.05 8.32 6.44
N PHE A 13 -12.43 7.09 6.14
CA PHE A 13 -12.45 5.99 7.09
C PHE A 13 -11.58 4.84 6.57
N PRO A 14 -10.27 4.85 6.88
CA PRO A 14 -9.34 3.80 6.46
C PRO A 14 -9.44 2.57 7.36
N LEU A 15 -9.04 1.41 6.85
CA LEU A 15 -8.68 0.28 7.69
C LEU A 15 -7.54 0.70 8.63
N MET A 16 -7.60 0.30 9.89
CA MET A 16 -6.54 0.55 10.87
C MET A 16 -5.33 -0.38 10.61
N ALA A 17 -4.66 -0.18 9.48
CA ALA A 17 -3.47 -0.86 9.01
C ALA A 17 -2.55 0.19 8.36
N GLN A 18 -1.23 0.09 8.55
CA GLN A 18 -0.31 1.15 8.09
C GLN A 18 -0.40 1.38 6.58
N GLY A 19 -0.60 0.30 5.81
CA GLY A 19 -0.77 0.34 4.36
C GLY A 19 -2.03 1.09 3.88
N HIS A 20 -3.03 1.29 4.73
CA HIS A 20 -4.27 2.00 4.39
C HIS A 20 -4.32 3.40 5.02
N ILE A 21 -3.79 3.52 6.24
CA ILE A 21 -3.69 4.80 6.97
C ILE A 21 -2.83 5.81 6.19
N LEU A 22 -1.62 5.41 5.76
CA LEU A 22 -0.68 6.35 5.13
C LEU A 22 -1.19 6.97 3.83
N PRO A 23 -1.63 6.20 2.82
CA PRO A 23 -2.20 6.81 1.62
C PRO A 23 -3.45 7.63 1.93
N THR A 24 -4.21 7.30 2.99
CA THR A 24 -5.38 8.10 3.40
C THR A 24 -4.99 9.46 3.98
N ILE A 25 -3.92 9.53 4.77
CA ILE A 25 -3.33 10.79 5.24
C ILE A 25 -2.89 11.65 4.05
N ASP A 26 -2.21 11.03 3.08
CA ASP A 26 -1.73 11.72 1.89
C ASP A 26 -2.91 12.22 1.02
N MET A 27 -3.95 11.40 0.84
CA MET A 27 -5.19 11.79 0.17
C MET A 27 -5.88 12.96 0.86
N SER A 28 -6.04 12.93 2.19
CA SER A 28 -6.72 14.01 2.90
C SER A 28 -5.99 15.36 2.73
N LYS A 29 -4.65 15.35 2.70
CA LYS A 29 -3.84 16.54 2.38
C LYS A 29 -4.12 17.06 0.97
N LEU A 30 -4.11 16.18 -0.04
CA LEU A 30 -4.37 16.56 -1.43
C LEU A 30 -5.77 17.14 -1.64
N PHE A 31 -6.77 16.59 -0.96
CA PHE A 31 -8.14 17.10 -0.96
C PHE A 31 -8.21 18.47 -0.28
N ALA A 32 -7.58 18.63 0.89
CA ALA A 32 -7.54 19.90 1.61
C ALA A 32 -6.85 21.02 0.82
N GLN A 33 -5.80 20.69 0.06
CA GLN A 33 -5.13 21.63 -0.84
C GLN A 33 -6.05 22.16 -1.96
N ARG A 34 -7.20 21.52 -2.20
CA ARG A 34 -8.23 21.94 -3.16
C ARG A 34 -9.45 22.59 -2.50
N GLY A 35 -9.32 23.01 -1.24
CA GLY A 35 -10.38 23.67 -0.49
C GLY A 35 -11.47 22.72 0.03
N VAL A 36 -11.22 21.39 0.01
CA VAL A 36 -12.13 20.40 0.60
C VAL A 36 -11.83 20.29 2.09
N LYS A 37 -12.83 20.45 2.95
CA LYS A 37 -12.72 20.08 4.36
C LYS A 37 -12.61 18.56 4.47
N THR A 38 -11.61 18.06 5.18
CA THR A 38 -11.40 16.62 5.37
C THR A 38 -11.47 16.24 6.83
N THR A 39 -12.14 15.12 7.13
CA THR A 39 -12.12 14.52 8.47
C THR A 39 -11.72 13.07 8.38
N ILE A 40 -10.67 12.69 9.09
CA ILE A 40 -10.22 11.30 9.14
C ILE A 40 -10.79 10.65 10.40
N ILE A 41 -11.45 9.51 10.24
CA ILE A 41 -11.91 8.67 11.34
C ILE A 41 -10.77 7.70 11.71
N THR A 42 -10.42 7.65 13.00
CA THR A 42 -9.38 6.76 13.52
C THR A 42 -9.68 6.33 14.95
N THR A 43 -8.79 5.56 15.57
CA THR A 43 -8.93 5.07 16.94
C THR A 43 -7.83 5.65 17.85
N PRO A 44 -7.97 5.61 19.19
CA PRO A 44 -7.04 6.24 20.12
C PRO A 44 -5.57 5.85 19.91
N LEU A 45 -5.26 4.58 19.66
CA LEU A 45 -3.88 4.10 19.51
C LEU A 45 -3.31 4.37 18.11
N ASN A 46 -4.17 4.66 17.13
CA ASN A 46 -3.74 5.07 15.80
C ASN A 46 -3.68 6.60 15.65
N ALA A 47 -4.36 7.37 16.49
CA ALA A 47 -4.39 8.84 16.46
C ALA A 47 -3.00 9.51 16.44
N PRO A 48 -1.97 9.02 17.17
CA PRO A 48 -0.63 9.61 17.12
C PRO A 48 0.02 9.61 15.73
N LEU A 49 -0.40 8.72 14.81
CA LEU A 49 0.09 8.72 13.43
C LEU A 49 -0.35 9.96 12.64
N PHE A 50 -1.40 10.64 13.10
CA PHE A 50 -2.00 11.79 12.43
C PHE A 50 -1.54 13.13 13.01
N THR A 51 -1.01 13.15 14.24
CA THR A 51 -0.68 14.38 15.00
C THR A 51 0.12 15.39 14.18
N LYS A 52 1.24 14.96 13.58
CA LYS A 52 2.08 15.87 12.77
C LYS A 52 1.37 16.41 11.54
N THR A 53 0.51 15.60 10.91
CA THR A 53 -0.27 16.06 9.76
C THR A 53 -1.26 17.14 10.19
N ILE A 54 -1.94 16.96 11.33
CA ILE A 54 -2.87 17.95 11.87
C ILE A 54 -2.13 19.24 12.25
N GLU A 55 -1.00 19.15 12.97
CA GLU A 55 -0.17 20.30 13.33
C GLU A 55 0.27 21.11 12.10
N LYS A 56 0.79 20.44 11.06
CA LYS A 56 1.19 21.09 9.81
C LYS A 56 0.02 21.69 9.04
N SER A 57 -1.16 21.07 9.12
CA SER A 57 -2.37 21.56 8.47
C SER A 57 -2.81 22.92 9.02
N HIS A 58 -2.69 23.13 10.33
CA HIS A 58 -2.97 24.41 10.98
C HIS A 58 -2.04 25.52 10.47
N ASN A 59 -0.75 25.23 10.34
CA ASN A 59 0.24 26.19 9.83
C ASN A 59 -0.01 26.58 8.36
N SER A 60 -0.72 25.73 7.61
CA SER A 60 -0.97 25.90 6.17
C SER A 60 -2.42 26.30 5.85
N ASN A 61 -3.22 26.65 6.86
CA ASN A 61 -4.66 26.95 6.74
C ASN A 61 -5.48 25.84 6.02
N LEU A 62 -5.03 24.59 6.11
CA LEU A 62 -5.72 23.43 5.54
C LEU A 62 -6.77 22.91 6.54
N GLN A 63 -7.97 22.62 6.06
CA GLN A 63 -9.06 22.09 6.90
C GLN A 63 -8.99 20.57 7.00
N ILE A 64 -8.10 20.06 7.87
CA ILE A 64 -7.97 18.64 8.19
C ILE A 64 -8.31 18.44 9.66
N SER A 65 -9.27 17.56 9.96
CA SER A 65 -9.62 17.22 11.34
C SER A 65 -9.63 15.71 11.57
N LEU A 66 -9.59 15.32 12.84
CA LEU A 66 -9.59 13.93 13.28
C LEU A 66 -10.85 13.67 14.10
N LYS A 67 -11.56 12.57 13.81
CA LYS A 67 -12.58 12.01 14.71
C LYS A 67 -12.04 10.70 15.27
N VAL A 68 -11.69 10.74 16.56
CA VAL A 68 -11.24 9.55 17.28
C VAL A 68 -12.45 8.81 17.82
N ILE A 69 -12.60 7.54 17.43
CA ILE A 69 -13.68 6.66 17.86
C ILE A 69 -13.13 5.49 18.67
N GLU A 70 -13.87 5.05 19.67
CA GLU A 70 -13.51 3.88 20.47
C GLU A 70 -13.47 2.63 19.59
N PHE A 71 -12.38 1.86 19.68
CA PHE A 71 -12.26 0.59 18.99
C PHE A 71 -12.81 -0.53 19.88
N PRO A 72 -13.79 -1.32 19.42
CA PRO A 72 -14.48 -2.32 20.24
C PRO A 72 -13.64 -3.61 20.37
N ALA A 73 -12.41 -3.48 20.88
CA ALA A 73 -11.47 -4.56 21.04
C ALA A 73 -12.01 -5.62 22.01
N LYS A 74 -12.52 -5.16 23.16
CA LYS A 74 -13.00 -6.02 24.24
C LYS A 74 -14.24 -6.82 23.81
N GLU A 75 -15.19 -6.17 23.15
CA GLU A 75 -16.43 -6.75 22.64
C GLU A 75 -16.14 -7.83 21.59
N ALA A 76 -15.09 -7.63 20.79
CA ALA A 76 -14.64 -8.59 19.80
C ALA A 76 -13.70 -9.69 20.34
N GLY A 77 -13.34 -9.63 21.63
CA GLY A 77 -12.44 -10.59 22.27
C GLY A 77 -10.96 -10.44 21.88
N LEU A 78 -10.55 -9.25 21.43
CA LEU A 78 -9.15 -8.89 21.21
C LEU A 78 -8.46 -8.53 22.54
N PRO A 79 -7.14 -8.74 22.66
CA PRO A 79 -6.36 -8.20 23.75
C PRO A 79 -6.45 -6.67 23.79
N GLU A 80 -6.39 -6.10 25.00
CA GLU A 80 -6.26 -4.66 25.19
C GLU A 80 -5.00 -4.14 24.46
N GLY A 81 -5.11 -2.97 23.84
CA GLY A 81 -4.00 -2.37 23.09
C GLY A 81 -3.91 -2.80 21.62
N VAL A 82 -4.78 -3.69 21.12
CA VAL A 82 -4.78 -4.14 19.72
C VAL A 82 -5.86 -3.41 18.91
N GLU A 83 -5.50 -2.23 18.40
CA GLU A 83 -6.36 -1.43 17.50
C GLU A 83 -5.82 -1.32 16.07
N ASN A 84 -4.71 -1.99 15.77
CA ASN A 84 -4.06 -1.93 14.46
C ASN A 84 -3.79 -3.35 13.94
N LEU A 85 -4.14 -3.60 12.68
CA LEU A 85 -3.99 -4.91 12.04
C LEU A 85 -2.52 -5.35 11.97
N ASP A 86 -1.57 -4.42 11.89
CA ASP A 86 -0.13 -4.71 11.88
C ASP A 86 0.35 -5.37 13.20
N LEU A 87 -0.44 -5.23 14.29
CA LEU A 87 -0.15 -5.84 15.61
C LEU A 87 -0.73 -7.25 15.74
N VAL A 88 -1.53 -7.69 14.79
CA VAL A 88 -2.15 -9.02 14.81
C VAL A 88 -1.17 -10.06 14.30
N THR A 89 -0.93 -11.10 15.10
CA THR A 89 0.12 -12.11 14.84
C THR A 89 -0.40 -13.48 14.44
N ASN A 90 -1.71 -13.71 14.49
CA ASN A 90 -2.33 -15.00 14.18
C ASN A 90 -3.71 -14.85 13.53
N MET A 91 -4.22 -15.93 12.97
CA MET A 91 -5.49 -15.94 12.23
C MET A 91 -6.72 -15.69 13.11
N GLU A 92 -6.73 -16.20 14.35
CA GLU A 92 -7.86 -16.00 15.27
C GLU A 92 -8.02 -14.52 15.63
N SER A 93 -6.93 -13.87 16.03
CA SER A 93 -6.90 -12.43 16.30
C SER A 93 -7.21 -11.59 15.04
N THR A 94 -6.89 -12.09 13.85
CA THR A 94 -7.27 -11.43 12.58
C THR A 94 -8.79 -11.39 12.42
N TRP A 95 -9.49 -12.46 12.79
CA TRP A 95 -10.95 -12.49 12.73
C TRP A 95 -11.61 -11.64 13.81
N LYS A 96 -11.09 -11.69 15.03
CA LYS A 96 -11.54 -10.81 16.11
C LYS A 96 -11.38 -9.34 15.70
N PHE A 97 -10.32 -8.99 14.95
CA PHE A 97 -10.14 -7.66 14.38
C PHE A 97 -11.21 -7.27 13.35
N PHE A 98 -11.52 -8.14 12.38
CA PHE A 98 -12.60 -7.85 11.43
C PHE A 98 -14.01 -7.86 12.08
N ASN A 99 -14.20 -8.64 13.16
CA ASN A 99 -15.41 -8.58 13.97
C ASN A 99 -15.53 -7.22 14.67
N ALA A 100 -14.46 -6.75 15.32
CA ALA A 100 -14.42 -5.41 15.94
C ALA A 100 -14.78 -4.32 14.93
N ILE A 101 -14.23 -4.39 13.71
CA ILE A 101 -14.58 -3.49 12.61
C ILE A 101 -16.09 -3.50 12.33
N SER A 102 -16.72 -4.67 12.30
CA SER A 102 -18.16 -4.77 12.02
C SER A 102 -19.03 -4.12 13.10
N LEU A 103 -18.54 -4.01 14.33
CA LEU A 103 -19.24 -3.36 15.44
C LEU A 103 -19.21 -1.82 15.34
N LEU A 104 -18.34 -1.24 14.50
CA LEU A 104 -18.25 0.20 14.28
C LEU A 104 -19.41 0.80 13.46
N GLN A 105 -20.35 -0.03 13.01
CA GLN A 105 -21.53 0.38 12.23
C GLN A 105 -22.34 1.48 12.92
N HIS A 106 -22.69 1.28 14.20
CA HIS A 106 -23.49 2.24 14.96
C HIS A 106 -22.74 3.57 15.13
N THR A 107 -21.45 3.51 15.42
CA THR A 107 -20.60 4.69 15.54
C THR A 107 -20.56 5.48 14.25
N LEU A 108 -20.34 4.82 13.10
CA LEU A 108 -20.36 5.50 11.80
C LEU A 108 -21.72 6.14 11.51
N ASP A 109 -22.82 5.44 11.80
CA ASP A 109 -24.17 5.96 11.58
C ASP A 109 -24.39 7.27 12.35
N HIS A 110 -24.02 7.32 13.64
CA HIS A 110 -24.06 8.54 14.43
C HIS A 110 -23.15 9.66 13.89
N LEU A 111 -21.93 9.33 13.45
CA LEU A 111 -21.02 10.32 12.86
C LEU A 111 -21.57 10.95 11.58
N LEU A 112 -22.22 10.17 10.72
CA LEU A 112 -22.82 10.69 9.49
C LEU A 112 -24.02 11.60 9.79
N GLN A 113 -24.81 11.30 10.83
CA GLN A 113 -25.89 12.18 11.30
C GLN A 113 -25.37 13.51 11.85
N GLU A 114 -24.29 13.45 12.64
CA GLU A 114 -23.65 14.60 13.30
C GLU A 114 -22.97 15.52 12.27
N LEU A 115 -22.11 14.95 11.42
CA LEU A 115 -21.21 15.71 10.56
C LEU A 115 -21.80 16.04 9.19
N ARG A 116 -22.81 15.28 8.73
CA ARG A 116 -23.52 15.46 7.44
C ARG A 116 -22.59 15.78 6.26
N PRO A 117 -21.55 14.97 6.02
CA PRO A 117 -20.57 15.29 4.99
C PRO A 117 -21.13 15.08 3.58
N GLN A 118 -20.45 15.69 2.62
CA GLN A 118 -20.75 15.58 1.21
C GLN A 118 -20.25 14.28 0.57
N GLY A 119 -19.31 13.58 1.20
CA GLY A 119 -18.86 12.25 0.77
C GLY A 119 -18.17 11.45 1.87
N LEU A 120 -18.18 10.14 1.72
CA LEU A 120 -17.48 9.20 2.60
C LEU A 120 -16.54 8.32 1.76
N VAL A 121 -15.24 8.52 1.89
CA VAL A 121 -14.23 7.58 1.40
C VAL A 121 -14.00 6.53 2.47
N ALA A 122 -14.49 5.31 2.25
CA ALA A 122 -14.39 4.21 3.20
C ALA A 122 -13.65 3.03 2.58
N ASP A 123 -12.79 2.41 3.39
CA ASP A 123 -12.00 1.25 3.02
C ASP A 123 -12.84 0.10 2.47
N MET A 124 -12.26 -0.71 1.57
CA MET A 124 -12.92 -1.90 1.01
C MET A 124 -13.41 -2.87 2.09
N PHE A 125 -12.75 -2.92 3.25
CA PHE A 125 -13.12 -3.79 4.37
C PHE A 125 -14.32 -3.29 5.19
N PHE A 126 -14.93 -2.16 4.82
CA PHE A 126 -16.16 -1.63 5.41
C PHE A 126 -17.34 -1.70 4.41
N PRO A 127 -17.75 -2.89 3.93
CA PRO A 127 -18.82 -2.99 2.94
C PRO A 127 -20.14 -2.36 3.41
N TRP A 128 -20.45 -2.52 4.70
CA TRP A 128 -21.61 -1.97 5.39
C TRP A 128 -21.67 -0.44 5.39
N ALA A 129 -20.54 0.26 5.21
CA ALA A 129 -20.51 1.72 5.17
C ALA A 129 -21.32 2.28 3.98
N THR A 130 -21.46 1.49 2.91
CA THR A 130 -22.30 1.85 1.75
C THR A 130 -23.76 1.99 2.14
N ASP A 131 -24.29 1.00 2.88
CA ASP A 131 -25.68 1.00 3.33
C ASP A 131 -25.95 2.12 4.33
N ILE A 132 -25.03 2.33 5.28
CA ILE A 132 -25.16 3.40 6.27
C ILE A 132 -25.13 4.78 5.62
N ALA A 133 -24.19 5.05 4.71
CA ALA A 133 -24.11 6.33 4.01
C ALA A 133 -25.36 6.58 3.14
N SER A 134 -25.92 5.52 2.53
CA SER A 134 -27.10 5.62 1.67
C SER A 134 -28.35 6.12 2.41
N LYS A 135 -28.51 5.81 3.71
CA LYS A 135 -29.63 6.30 4.56
C LYS A 135 -29.72 7.83 4.58
N TYR A 136 -28.57 8.49 4.49
CA TYR A 136 -28.44 9.95 4.53
C TYR A 136 -28.20 10.55 3.14
N GLY A 137 -28.28 9.73 2.08
CA GLY A 137 -27.96 10.15 0.73
C GLY A 137 -26.49 10.56 0.55
N ILE A 138 -25.58 10.10 1.40
CA ILE A 138 -24.15 10.41 1.30
C ILE A 138 -23.51 9.43 0.30
N PRO A 139 -22.86 9.91 -0.77
CA PRO A 139 -22.13 9.03 -1.68
C PRO A 139 -20.95 8.39 -0.95
N ARG A 140 -20.91 7.06 -0.94
CA ARG A 140 -19.77 6.28 -0.45
C ARG A 140 -18.82 5.97 -1.60
N ILE A 141 -17.54 6.20 -1.39
CA ILE A 141 -16.46 5.94 -2.32
C ILE A 141 -15.55 4.86 -1.73
N VAL A 142 -15.18 3.87 -2.54
CA VAL A 142 -14.30 2.78 -2.11
C VAL A 142 -12.85 3.18 -2.26
N PHE A 143 -12.02 2.83 -1.28
CA PHE A 143 -10.57 2.84 -1.41
C PHE A 143 -10.01 1.44 -1.11
N HIS A 144 -9.31 0.85 -2.08
CA HIS A 144 -8.68 -0.46 -1.94
C HIS A 144 -7.20 -0.37 -1.53
N GLY A 145 -6.52 0.71 -1.92
CA GLY A 145 -5.07 0.83 -1.72
C GLY A 145 -4.21 -0.02 -2.66
N THR A 146 -4.71 -0.41 -3.84
CA THR A 146 -3.99 -1.21 -4.85
C THR A 146 -4.07 -0.60 -6.28
N SER A 147 -3.45 -1.27 -7.25
CA SER A 147 -3.38 -0.91 -8.68
C SER A 147 -4.64 -1.28 -9.47
N PHE A 148 -4.85 -0.64 -10.63
CA PHE A 148 -5.90 -1.10 -11.57
C PHE A 148 -5.63 -2.52 -12.04
N PHE A 149 -4.37 -2.85 -12.31
CA PHE A 149 -3.92 -4.18 -12.69
C PHE A 149 -4.39 -5.23 -11.69
N SER A 150 -4.12 -5.03 -10.39
CA SER A 150 -4.48 -5.98 -9.34
C SER A 150 -6.00 -6.12 -9.19
N MET A 151 -6.75 -5.04 -9.36
CA MET A 151 -8.21 -5.10 -9.35
C MET A 151 -8.77 -5.86 -10.57
N CYS A 152 -8.22 -5.64 -11.77
CA CYS A 152 -8.61 -6.37 -12.99
C CYS A 152 -8.22 -7.85 -12.92
N ALA A 153 -7.00 -8.15 -12.48
CA ALA A 153 -6.51 -9.52 -12.32
C ALA A 153 -7.34 -10.31 -11.31
N THR A 154 -7.69 -9.68 -10.18
CA THR A 154 -8.55 -10.28 -9.16
C THR A 154 -9.96 -10.54 -9.69
N ASP A 155 -10.53 -9.59 -10.45
CA ASP A 155 -11.84 -9.74 -11.09
C ASP A 155 -11.85 -10.90 -12.11
N SER A 156 -10.84 -10.97 -12.98
CA SER A 156 -10.64 -12.07 -13.93
C SER A 156 -10.53 -13.43 -13.24
N LEU A 157 -9.67 -13.53 -12.21
CA LEU A 157 -9.46 -14.77 -11.45
C LEU A 157 -10.77 -15.27 -10.84
N VAL A 158 -11.56 -14.38 -10.25
CA VAL A 158 -12.82 -14.73 -9.57
C VAL A 158 -13.92 -15.07 -10.55
N ARG A 159 -14.03 -14.32 -11.65
CA ARG A 159 -15.08 -14.51 -12.66
C ARG A 159 -14.87 -15.81 -13.44
N HIS A 160 -13.64 -16.09 -13.84
CA HIS A 160 -13.33 -17.19 -14.78
C HIS A 160 -12.75 -18.43 -14.11
N GLN A 161 -12.22 -18.30 -12.90
CA GLN A 161 -11.65 -19.40 -12.11
C GLN A 161 -10.69 -20.33 -12.89
N PRO A 162 -9.75 -19.79 -13.72
CA PRO A 162 -8.90 -20.59 -14.60
C PRO A 162 -8.03 -21.60 -13.84
N HIS A 163 -7.69 -21.29 -12.59
CA HIS A 163 -6.96 -22.16 -11.67
C HIS A 163 -7.64 -23.51 -11.42
N LYS A 164 -8.97 -23.65 -11.62
CA LYS A 164 -9.67 -24.93 -11.48
C LYS A 164 -9.42 -25.89 -12.63
N ASN A 165 -8.91 -25.40 -13.75
CA ASN A 165 -8.68 -26.19 -14.97
C ASN A 165 -7.28 -26.80 -15.07
N VAL A 166 -6.40 -26.54 -14.10
CA VAL A 166 -5.04 -27.11 -14.07
C VAL A 166 -4.91 -28.20 -13.02
N SER A 167 -4.09 -29.21 -13.30
CA SER A 167 -3.98 -30.42 -12.46
C SER A 167 -3.03 -30.21 -11.27
N SER A 168 -1.83 -29.67 -11.51
CA SER A 168 -0.83 -29.41 -10.46
C SER A 168 -0.98 -28.04 -9.82
N GLU A 169 -0.43 -27.88 -8.61
CA GLU A 169 -0.28 -26.58 -7.93
C GLU A 169 0.72 -25.66 -8.65
N THR A 170 1.64 -26.23 -9.43
CA THR A 170 2.69 -25.51 -10.15
C THR A 170 2.41 -25.32 -11.63
N ASP A 171 1.30 -25.87 -12.14
CA ASP A 171 0.93 -25.70 -13.54
C ASP A 171 0.50 -24.25 -13.78
N PRO A 172 1.03 -23.58 -14.81
CA PRO A 172 0.65 -22.21 -15.12
C PRO A 172 -0.75 -22.16 -15.72
N PHE A 173 -1.49 -21.10 -15.38
CA PHE A 173 -2.74 -20.72 -16.06
C PHE A 173 -2.72 -19.24 -16.40
N VAL A 174 -3.40 -18.89 -17.49
CA VAL A 174 -3.54 -17.51 -17.95
C VAL A 174 -4.81 -16.90 -17.34
N LEU A 175 -4.75 -15.63 -16.93
CA LEU A 175 -5.93 -14.85 -16.53
C LEU A 175 -6.70 -14.37 -17.77
N PRO A 176 -7.95 -14.83 -18.00
CA PRO A 176 -8.69 -14.47 -19.20
C PRO A 176 -9.13 -13.00 -19.22
N GLY A 177 -9.24 -12.42 -20.41
CA GLY A 177 -9.84 -11.11 -20.63
C GLY A 177 -8.98 -9.91 -20.24
N LEU A 178 -7.77 -10.12 -19.70
CA LEU A 178 -6.85 -9.01 -19.41
C LEU A 178 -6.19 -8.46 -20.68
N PRO A 179 -5.75 -7.19 -20.68
CA PRO A 179 -5.00 -6.58 -21.78
C PRO A 179 -3.72 -7.34 -22.16
N ASP A 180 -2.96 -7.80 -21.17
CA ASP A 180 -1.75 -8.62 -21.37
C ASP A 180 -1.99 -10.08 -21.03
N ARG A 181 -1.15 -10.95 -21.60
CA ARG A 181 -1.11 -12.37 -21.25
C ARG A 181 -0.42 -12.57 -19.90
N ILE A 182 -1.20 -12.56 -18.82
CA ILE A 182 -0.70 -12.76 -17.46
C ILE A 182 -0.86 -14.21 -17.02
N GLU A 183 0.26 -14.84 -16.66
CA GLU A 183 0.30 -16.21 -16.14
C GLU A 183 0.57 -16.23 -14.64
N LEU A 184 -0.18 -17.07 -13.92
CA LEU A 184 0.00 -17.38 -12.51
C LEU A 184 0.00 -18.90 -12.30
N VAL A 185 0.46 -19.34 -11.14
CA VAL A 185 0.26 -20.72 -10.65
C VAL A 185 -0.64 -20.73 -9.41
N LYS A 186 -1.20 -21.89 -9.04
CA LYS A 186 -2.14 -21.97 -7.90
C LYS A 186 -1.50 -21.49 -6.61
N THR A 187 -0.21 -21.76 -6.40
CA THR A 187 0.48 -21.32 -5.18
C THR A 187 0.59 -19.81 -5.03
N GLN A 188 0.39 -19.03 -6.09
CA GLN A 188 0.49 -17.57 -6.08
C GLN A 188 -0.86 -16.87 -5.80
N ILE A 189 -1.97 -17.62 -5.79
CA ILE A 189 -3.29 -17.05 -5.51
C ILE A 189 -3.71 -17.27 -4.03
N PRO A 190 -4.55 -16.39 -3.47
CA PRO A 190 -5.05 -16.52 -2.11
C PRO A 190 -5.73 -17.86 -1.81
N ASP A 191 -5.59 -18.36 -0.57
CA ASP A 191 -6.18 -19.64 -0.12
C ASP A 191 -7.70 -19.70 -0.30
N ASN A 192 -8.39 -18.59 -0.03
CA ASN A 192 -9.83 -18.50 -0.25
C ASN A 192 -10.23 -18.67 -1.71
N ALA A 193 -9.38 -18.26 -2.67
CA ALA A 193 -9.63 -18.46 -4.09
C ALA A 193 -9.36 -19.92 -4.51
N ARG A 194 -8.43 -20.62 -3.86
CA ARG A 194 -8.09 -22.04 -4.14
C ARG A 194 -9.15 -23.05 -3.68
N GLY A 195 -10.17 -22.62 -2.94
CA GLY A 195 -11.09 -23.54 -2.26
C GLY A 195 -10.49 -24.17 -1.00
N GLY A 196 -9.37 -23.64 -0.50
CA GLY A 196 -8.77 -24.07 0.77
C GLY A 196 -9.64 -23.72 1.98
N SER A 197 -9.29 -24.32 3.13
CA SER A 197 -9.97 -24.20 4.43
C SER A 197 -9.82 -22.83 5.11
N GLU A 198 -9.65 -21.74 4.35
CA GLU A 198 -9.89 -20.41 4.92
C GLU A 198 -11.36 -20.29 5.29
N ASP A 199 -11.56 -19.82 6.52
CA ASP A 199 -12.81 -19.63 7.24
C ASP A 199 -13.86 -18.90 6.38
N ASP A 200 -15.08 -19.44 6.30
CA ASP A 200 -16.19 -18.94 5.48
C ASP A 200 -16.46 -17.45 5.70
N ASN A 201 -16.11 -16.91 6.87
CA ASN A 201 -16.34 -15.53 7.24
C ASN A 201 -15.52 -14.52 6.42
N PHE A 202 -14.25 -14.79 6.10
CA PHE A 202 -13.46 -13.85 5.30
C PHE A 202 -13.82 -13.87 3.82
N LYS A 203 -14.16 -15.06 3.30
CA LYS A 203 -14.78 -15.21 1.99
C LYS A 203 -16.06 -14.38 1.90
N LYS A 204 -16.93 -14.45 2.91
CA LYS A 204 -18.14 -13.62 3.01
C LYS A 204 -17.81 -12.13 3.06
N LEU A 205 -16.82 -11.71 3.85
CA LEU A 205 -16.39 -10.30 3.91
C LEU A 205 -15.96 -9.77 2.53
N LEU A 206 -15.11 -10.51 1.82
CA LEU A 206 -14.64 -10.11 0.48
C LEU A 206 -15.76 -10.14 -0.56
N GLN A 207 -16.71 -11.07 -0.46
CA GLN A 207 -17.89 -11.07 -1.31
C GLN A 207 -18.77 -9.85 -1.03
N SER A 208 -19.01 -9.52 0.24
CA SER A 208 -19.74 -8.32 0.64
C SER A 208 -19.03 -7.04 0.18
N ALA A 209 -17.70 -6.98 0.22
CA ALA A 209 -16.91 -5.87 -0.31
C ALA A 209 -17.14 -5.66 -1.81
N LYS A 210 -17.16 -6.75 -2.60
CA LYS A 210 -17.45 -6.69 -4.05
C LYS A 210 -18.87 -6.23 -4.35
N GLU A 211 -19.86 -6.70 -3.61
CA GLU A 211 -21.25 -6.26 -3.81
C GLU A 211 -21.44 -4.81 -3.35
N ALA A 212 -20.77 -4.39 -2.27
CA ALA A 212 -20.76 -3.00 -1.83
C ALA A 212 -20.11 -2.07 -2.86
N GLU A 213 -19.04 -2.49 -3.53
CA GLU A 213 -18.39 -1.73 -4.60
C GLU A 213 -19.36 -1.39 -5.74
N LYS A 214 -20.17 -2.35 -6.20
CA LYS A 214 -21.17 -2.13 -7.26
C LYS A 214 -22.24 -1.09 -6.90
N ARG A 215 -22.53 -0.93 -5.60
CA ARG A 215 -23.54 0.00 -5.07
C ARG A 215 -22.93 1.31 -4.56
N SER A 216 -21.60 1.41 -4.56
CA SER A 216 -20.88 2.62 -4.16
C SER A 216 -20.90 3.64 -5.29
N PHE A 217 -20.64 4.92 -4.97
CA PHE A 217 -20.58 6.01 -5.95
C PHE A 217 -19.43 5.83 -6.95
N GLY A 218 -18.36 5.15 -6.54
CA GLY A 218 -17.22 4.79 -7.37
C GLY A 218 -16.00 4.44 -6.51
N ILE A 219 -14.83 4.38 -7.15
CA ILE A 219 -13.57 3.97 -6.52
C ILE A 219 -12.50 5.06 -6.68
N LEU A 220 -11.79 5.41 -5.61
CA LEU A 220 -10.53 6.15 -5.71
C LEU A 220 -9.37 5.15 -5.81
N VAL A 221 -8.49 5.38 -6.78
CA VAL A 221 -7.36 4.51 -7.06
C VAL A 221 -6.08 5.30 -6.87
N ASN A 222 -5.22 4.84 -5.96
CA ASN A 222 -3.88 5.39 -5.78
C ASN A 222 -2.95 4.86 -6.88
N SER A 223 -3.18 5.31 -8.10
CA SER A 223 -2.37 5.05 -9.29
C SER A 223 -2.45 6.28 -10.20
N PHE A 224 -1.73 6.29 -11.32
CA PHE A 224 -1.82 7.32 -12.34
C PHE A 224 -2.02 6.69 -13.72
N TYR A 225 -2.72 7.40 -14.60
CA TYR A 225 -3.16 6.84 -15.88
C TYR A 225 -2.01 6.29 -16.73
N GLU A 226 -0.91 7.04 -16.83
CA GLU A 226 0.26 6.71 -17.65
C GLU A 226 1.00 5.45 -17.16
N LEU A 227 0.80 5.02 -15.92
CA LEU A 227 1.42 3.81 -15.38
C LEU A 227 0.84 2.54 -15.99
N GLU A 228 -0.49 2.50 -16.13
CA GLU A 228 -1.25 1.30 -16.46
C GLU A 228 -2.49 1.63 -17.29
N PRO A 229 -2.35 2.36 -18.43
CA PRO A 229 -3.49 2.94 -19.16
C PRO A 229 -4.48 1.87 -19.64
N ALA A 230 -3.95 0.75 -20.16
CA ALA A 230 -4.77 -0.37 -20.62
C ALA A 230 -5.62 -0.98 -19.49
N TYR A 231 -5.13 -0.98 -18.24
CA TYR A 231 -5.86 -1.51 -17.10
C TYR A 231 -6.83 -0.49 -16.50
N ALA A 232 -6.47 0.80 -16.51
CA ALA A 232 -7.40 1.87 -16.16
C ALA A 232 -8.62 1.87 -17.10
N ASP A 233 -8.39 1.77 -18.41
CA ASP A 233 -9.45 1.68 -19.41
C ASP A 233 -10.22 0.36 -19.32
N HIS A 234 -9.54 -0.77 -19.11
CA HIS A 234 -10.22 -2.05 -18.92
C HIS A 234 -11.16 -2.01 -17.70
N TYR A 235 -10.70 -1.47 -16.58
CA TYR A 235 -11.51 -1.35 -15.37
C TYR A 235 -12.75 -0.46 -15.58
N ARG A 236 -12.58 0.68 -16.27
CA ARG A 236 -13.67 1.63 -16.53
C ARG A 236 -14.65 1.13 -17.59
N ASN A 237 -14.12 0.70 -18.73
CA ASN A 237 -14.91 0.47 -19.95
C ASN A 237 -15.35 -0.99 -20.11
N VAL A 238 -14.49 -1.96 -19.75
CA VAL A 238 -14.82 -3.39 -19.90
C VAL A 238 -15.53 -3.92 -18.66
N LEU A 239 -15.06 -3.55 -17.47
CA LEU A 239 -15.73 -3.96 -16.22
C LEU A 239 -16.89 -3.03 -15.83
N GLY A 240 -17.04 -1.88 -16.51
CA GLY A 240 -18.11 -0.92 -16.26
C GLY A 240 -18.02 -0.23 -14.90
N LYS A 241 -16.81 -0.14 -14.32
CA LYS A 241 -16.61 0.36 -12.96
C LYS A 241 -16.17 1.81 -12.96
N LYS A 242 -16.89 2.64 -12.23
CA LYS A 242 -16.56 4.05 -12.10
C LYS A 242 -15.41 4.28 -11.13
N ALA A 243 -14.31 4.84 -11.60
CA ALA A 243 -13.11 5.06 -10.81
C ALA A 243 -12.36 6.32 -11.21
N TRP A 244 -11.61 6.90 -10.27
CA TRP A 244 -10.69 8.01 -10.49
C TRP A 244 -9.27 7.66 -10.04
N HIS A 245 -8.29 7.95 -10.88
CA HIS A 245 -6.87 7.81 -10.55
C HIS A 245 -6.36 9.11 -9.93
N ILE A 246 -5.87 9.03 -8.71
CA ILE A 246 -5.49 10.23 -7.94
C ILE A 246 -4.08 10.15 -7.36
N GLY A 247 -3.33 9.11 -7.73
CA GLY A 247 -2.00 8.84 -7.22
C GLY A 247 -0.88 9.33 -8.15
N PRO A 248 0.39 9.14 -7.76
CA PRO A 248 0.82 8.62 -6.47
C PRO A 248 0.59 9.63 -5.33
N VAL A 249 -0.27 9.28 -4.37
CA VAL A 249 -0.67 10.25 -3.33
C VAL A 249 0.50 10.62 -2.41
N SER A 250 1.49 9.73 -2.27
CA SER A 250 2.70 9.97 -1.45
C SER A 250 3.55 11.14 -1.95
N LEU A 251 3.44 11.52 -3.23
CA LEU A 251 4.15 12.67 -3.81
C LEU A 251 3.63 14.03 -3.31
N CYS A 252 2.56 14.06 -2.51
CA CYS A 252 2.17 15.27 -1.79
C CYS A 252 3.24 15.72 -0.78
N ASN A 253 4.12 14.80 -0.34
CA ASN A 253 5.22 15.06 0.60
C ASN A 253 6.47 15.49 -0.18
N LYS A 254 6.68 16.81 -0.33
CA LYS A 254 7.69 17.37 -1.24
C LYS A 254 9.05 17.58 -0.59
N ASN A 255 9.08 18.20 0.59
CA ASN A 255 10.32 18.53 1.27
C ASN A 255 10.87 17.34 2.08
N VAL A 256 12.13 17.47 2.51
CA VAL A 256 12.86 16.45 3.26
C VAL A 256 12.13 16.07 4.55
N GLU A 257 11.65 17.07 5.30
CA GLU A 257 10.96 16.87 6.56
C GLU A 257 9.66 16.07 6.40
N ASP A 258 8.84 16.38 5.40
CA ASP A 258 7.59 15.67 5.12
C ASP A 258 7.84 14.22 4.73
N LYS A 259 8.90 13.96 3.94
CA LYS A 259 9.32 12.61 3.55
C LYS A 259 9.83 11.81 4.74
N ALA A 260 10.63 12.43 5.61
CA ALA A 260 11.18 11.80 6.81
C ALA A 260 10.11 11.47 7.85
N GLN A 261 9.09 12.32 7.97
CA GLN A 261 8.01 12.20 8.95
C GLN A 261 6.84 11.36 8.45
N ARG A 262 6.88 10.85 7.21
CA ARG A 262 5.81 10.01 6.69
C ARG A 262 5.78 8.66 7.39
N GLY A 263 4.77 8.45 8.22
CA GLY A 263 4.56 7.21 8.98
C GLY A 263 4.99 7.32 10.43
N LYS A 264 5.59 6.26 10.96
CA LYS A 264 6.04 6.24 12.37
C LYS A 264 7.32 7.06 12.54
N THR A 265 7.65 7.42 13.78
CA THR A 265 8.95 8.03 14.08
C THR A 265 10.08 7.08 13.69
N SER A 266 11.03 7.57 12.90
CA SER A 266 12.19 6.80 12.45
C SER A 266 12.98 6.25 13.64
N SER A 267 13.42 5.00 13.52
CA SER A 267 14.28 4.32 14.50
C SER A 267 15.76 4.65 14.30
N ILE A 268 16.09 5.35 13.21
CA ILE A 268 17.40 5.96 12.97
C ILE A 268 17.24 7.47 12.87
N ASP A 269 18.21 8.19 13.42
CA ASP A 269 18.32 9.62 13.17
C ASP A 269 18.46 9.88 11.65
N GLU A 270 17.59 10.76 11.14
CA GLU A 270 17.50 11.08 9.72
C GLU A 270 18.85 11.55 9.16
N HIS A 271 19.54 12.40 9.93
CA HIS A 271 20.83 12.95 9.55
C HIS A 271 21.90 11.84 9.44
N THR A 272 21.86 10.85 10.32
CA THR A 272 22.75 9.69 10.28
C THR A 272 22.54 8.84 9.02
N CYS A 273 21.29 8.54 8.66
CA CYS A 273 20.96 7.77 7.45
C CYS A 273 21.37 8.51 6.18
N LEU A 274 21.03 9.80 6.08
CA LEU A 274 21.41 10.65 4.94
C LEU A 274 22.92 10.82 4.84
N LYS A 275 23.64 11.02 5.96
CA LYS A 275 25.10 11.12 5.96
C LYS A 275 25.76 9.86 5.42
N TRP A 276 25.23 8.68 5.76
CA TRP A 276 25.72 7.43 5.20
C TRP A 276 25.49 7.38 3.68
N LEU A 277 24.28 7.71 3.21
CA LEU A 277 23.94 7.74 1.78
C LEU A 277 24.77 8.76 0.98
N ASN A 278 25.01 9.95 1.52
CA ASN A 278 25.84 11.00 0.92
C ASN A 278 27.31 10.57 0.72
N SER A 279 27.77 9.54 1.45
CA SER A 279 29.12 8.99 1.25
C SER A 279 29.22 8.00 0.10
N LYS A 280 28.10 7.66 -0.55
CA LYS A 280 27.99 6.59 -1.55
C LYS A 280 28.00 7.16 -2.97
N LYS A 281 28.35 6.30 -3.93
CA LYS A 281 28.27 6.66 -5.34
C LYS A 281 26.80 6.73 -5.77
N PRO A 282 26.45 7.56 -6.76
CA PRO A 282 25.13 7.54 -7.35
C PRO A 282 24.74 6.13 -7.80
N LYS A 283 23.51 5.73 -7.50
CA LYS A 283 22.91 4.44 -7.90
C LYS A 283 23.71 3.19 -7.46
N SER A 284 24.50 3.27 -6.38
CA SER A 284 25.28 2.13 -5.87
C SER A 284 24.61 1.35 -4.73
N VAL A 285 23.55 1.88 -4.12
CA VAL A 285 22.91 1.30 -2.93
C VAL A 285 21.62 0.58 -3.28
N ALA A 286 21.46 -0.66 -2.84
CA ALA A 286 20.19 -1.37 -2.81
C ALA A 286 19.45 -1.10 -1.49
N TYR A 287 18.24 -0.57 -1.57
CA TYR A 287 17.36 -0.47 -0.39
C TYR A 287 16.55 -1.74 -0.24
N VAL A 288 16.46 -2.30 0.96
CA VAL A 288 15.77 -3.56 1.26
C VAL A 288 14.77 -3.30 2.38
N CYS A 289 13.47 -3.34 2.06
CA CYS A 289 12.40 -3.14 3.03
C CYS A 289 11.13 -3.88 2.63
N PHE A 290 10.55 -4.61 3.58
CA PHE A 290 9.37 -5.45 3.38
C PHE A 290 8.11 -4.92 4.07
N GLY A 291 8.15 -3.69 4.60
CA GLY A 291 7.01 -3.09 5.31
C GLY A 291 6.76 -3.68 6.71
N THR A 292 5.67 -3.28 7.33
CA THR A 292 5.35 -3.63 8.73
C THR A 292 4.55 -4.92 8.90
N MET A 293 3.76 -5.29 7.89
CA MET A 293 2.89 -6.48 7.93
C MET A 293 3.64 -7.78 7.61
N SER A 294 4.73 -7.70 6.85
CA SER A 294 5.51 -8.87 6.45
C SER A 294 6.31 -9.42 7.63
N ASN A 295 6.22 -10.74 7.87
CA ASN A 295 7.08 -11.43 8.82
C ASN A 295 7.92 -12.49 8.10
N PHE A 296 9.20 -12.55 8.49
CA PHE A 296 10.15 -13.56 8.03
C PHE A 296 10.65 -14.36 9.23
N SER A 297 10.86 -15.66 9.04
CA SER A 297 11.51 -16.50 10.05
C SER A 297 12.97 -16.07 10.25
N ALA A 298 13.55 -16.41 11.41
CA ALA A 298 14.97 -16.20 11.65
C ALA A 298 15.86 -16.86 10.57
N SER A 299 15.46 -18.05 10.09
CA SER A 299 16.15 -18.73 8.98
C SER A 299 16.09 -17.95 7.67
N GLN A 300 14.96 -17.30 7.36
CA GLN A 300 14.84 -16.49 6.15
C GLN A 300 15.62 -15.18 6.25
N LEU A 301 15.61 -14.53 7.43
CA LEU A 301 16.46 -13.35 7.70
C LEU A 301 17.94 -13.71 7.57
N HIS A 302 18.36 -14.90 8.02
CA HIS A 302 19.72 -15.39 7.84
C HIS A 302 20.08 -15.54 6.34
N GLU A 303 19.21 -16.15 5.52
CA GLU A 303 19.44 -16.24 4.08
C GLU A 303 19.51 -14.87 3.40
N ILE A 304 18.67 -13.90 3.83
CA ILE A 304 18.74 -12.51 3.36
C ILE A 304 20.09 -11.89 3.68
N ALA A 305 20.55 -12.00 4.92
CA ALA A 305 21.86 -11.50 5.35
C ALA A 305 22.98 -12.07 4.47
N MET A 306 23.02 -13.40 4.32
CA MET A 306 24.04 -14.09 3.54
C MET A 306 23.97 -13.74 2.04
N GLY A 307 22.77 -13.61 1.47
CA GLY A 307 22.58 -13.22 0.07
C GLY A 307 22.98 -11.78 -0.22
N LEU A 308 22.68 -10.85 0.70
CA LEU A 308 23.11 -9.44 0.60
C LEU A 308 24.62 -9.32 0.69
N GLU A 309 25.26 -10.02 1.64
CA GLU A 309 26.72 -10.06 1.75
C GLU A 309 27.39 -10.64 0.49
N ALA A 310 26.89 -11.77 -0.02
CA ALA A 310 27.40 -12.41 -1.24
C ALA A 310 27.18 -11.56 -2.51
N SER A 311 26.16 -10.68 -2.50
CA SER A 311 25.89 -9.78 -3.64
C SER A 311 27.04 -8.79 -3.89
N GLY A 312 27.82 -8.48 -2.84
CA GLY A 312 28.88 -7.48 -2.86
C GLY A 312 28.40 -6.05 -3.08
N GLN A 313 27.08 -5.83 -3.18
CA GLN A 313 26.47 -4.51 -3.37
C GLN A 313 26.43 -3.74 -2.04
N GLU A 314 26.41 -2.42 -2.11
CA GLU A 314 26.10 -1.60 -0.94
C GLU A 314 24.59 -1.68 -0.66
N PHE A 315 24.19 -1.72 0.60
CA PHE A 315 22.77 -1.86 0.94
C PHE A 315 22.36 -1.15 2.22
N ILE A 316 21.10 -0.75 2.26
CA ILE A 316 20.38 -0.43 3.49
C ILE A 316 19.31 -1.51 3.68
N TRP A 317 19.33 -2.20 4.82
CA TRP A 317 18.35 -3.23 5.14
C TRP A 317 17.54 -2.86 6.38
N VAL A 318 16.23 -2.69 6.18
CA VAL A 318 15.28 -2.42 7.26
C VAL A 318 14.72 -3.74 7.78
N VAL A 319 14.90 -3.98 9.08
CA VAL A 319 14.42 -5.17 9.78
C VAL A 319 13.40 -4.76 10.84
N LYS A 320 12.28 -5.46 10.89
CA LYS A 320 11.23 -5.23 11.89
C LYS A 320 11.76 -5.63 13.28
N LYS A 321 11.64 -4.73 14.26
CA LYS A 321 11.88 -5.05 15.69
C LYS A 321 10.70 -5.88 16.21
N GLN A 322 10.92 -7.08 16.74
CA GLN A 322 9.87 -7.85 17.41
C GLN A 322 9.79 -7.47 18.90
N LYS A 323 8.60 -7.63 19.50
CA LYS A 323 8.43 -7.47 20.96
C LYS A 323 9.12 -8.65 21.64
N GLY A 324 10.14 -8.38 22.46
CA GLY A 324 10.96 -9.39 23.14
C GLY A 324 12.45 -9.36 22.75
N ASP A 325 12.80 -8.70 21.64
CA ASP A 325 14.18 -8.64 21.11
C ASP A 325 15.14 -7.76 21.96
N GLU A 326 14.69 -7.18 23.08
CA GLU A 326 15.53 -6.30 23.89
C GLU A 326 16.54 -7.07 24.76
N ASP A 327 16.26 -8.35 25.06
CA ASP A 327 17.08 -9.19 25.93
C ASP A 327 17.63 -10.47 25.25
N GLU A 328 17.20 -10.81 24.03
CA GLU A 328 17.67 -11.99 23.28
C GLU A 328 18.69 -11.64 22.19
N LYS A 329 19.77 -12.44 22.08
CA LYS A 329 20.69 -12.34 20.94
C LYS A 329 19.91 -12.61 19.65
N GLU A 330 19.98 -11.69 18.69
CA GLU A 330 19.41 -11.86 17.35
C GLU A 330 20.02 -13.09 16.66
N THR A 331 19.33 -14.24 16.76
CA THR A 331 19.82 -15.54 16.25
C THR A 331 19.94 -15.60 14.74
N TRP A 332 19.31 -14.66 14.02
CA TRP A 332 19.33 -14.58 12.57
C TRP A 332 20.56 -13.88 12.00
N VAL A 333 21.23 -13.00 12.77
CA VAL A 333 22.43 -12.29 12.33
C VAL A 333 23.61 -13.26 12.34
N PRO A 334 24.25 -13.54 11.18
CA PRO A 334 25.43 -14.40 11.16
C PRO A 334 26.54 -13.84 12.06
N GLU A 335 27.29 -14.71 12.73
CA GLU A 335 28.38 -14.26 13.62
C GLU A 335 29.36 -13.36 12.86
N GLY A 336 29.62 -12.15 13.38
CA GLY A 336 30.51 -11.17 12.77
C GLY A 336 29.96 -10.45 11.53
N PHE A 337 28.69 -10.65 11.15
CA PHE A 337 28.08 -10.05 9.96
C PHE A 337 28.23 -8.53 9.89
N GLU A 338 27.83 -7.80 10.94
CA GLU A 338 27.92 -6.33 10.96
C GLU A 338 29.37 -5.83 10.80
N LYS A 339 30.35 -6.58 11.30
CA LYS A 339 31.78 -6.27 11.11
C LYS A 339 32.22 -6.50 9.66
N ARG A 340 31.74 -7.58 9.02
CA ARG A 340 32.12 -7.92 7.63
C ARG A 340 31.49 -6.98 6.61
N ILE A 341 30.23 -6.58 6.80
CA ILE A 341 29.58 -5.60 5.91
C ILE A 341 30.24 -4.23 6.06
N GLY A 342 30.73 -3.87 7.25
CA GLY A 342 31.44 -2.63 7.51
C GLY A 342 30.67 -1.42 6.97
N ASN A 343 31.34 -0.53 6.22
CA ASN A 343 30.67 0.61 5.61
C ASN A 343 29.82 0.25 4.37
N LYS A 344 29.81 -1.00 3.88
CA LYS A 344 29.00 -1.38 2.71
C LYS A 344 27.53 -1.61 3.03
N GLY A 345 27.21 -1.97 4.27
CA GLY A 345 25.84 -2.27 4.69
C GLY A 345 25.41 -1.44 5.89
N LEU A 346 24.15 -1.00 5.91
CA LEU A 346 23.52 -0.34 7.04
C LEU A 346 22.24 -1.10 7.42
N ILE A 347 22.11 -1.53 8.67
CA ILE A 347 20.90 -2.19 9.19
C ILE A 347 20.10 -1.18 10.01
N ILE A 348 18.82 -1.00 9.67
CA ILE A 348 17.88 -0.17 10.42
C ILE A 348 16.86 -1.10 11.10
N ARG A 349 16.87 -1.15 12.43
CA ARG A 349 15.92 -1.94 13.21
C ARG A 349 14.72 -1.07 13.58
N GLY A 350 13.55 -1.38 13.02
CA GLY A 350 12.30 -0.63 13.25
C GLY A 350 11.84 0.14 12.02
N TRP A 351 11.53 1.43 12.19
CA TRP A 351 11.02 2.29 11.11
C TRP A 351 12.15 3.06 10.43
N ALA A 352 12.08 3.19 9.11
CA ALA A 352 13.01 3.97 8.31
C ALA A 352 12.27 5.07 7.54
N PRO A 353 12.90 6.22 7.25
CA PRO A 353 12.31 7.27 6.43
C PRO A 353 12.33 6.84 4.95
N GLN A 354 11.47 5.87 4.60
CA GLN A 354 11.53 5.12 3.34
C GLN A 354 11.48 6.02 2.10
N VAL A 355 10.55 6.99 2.07
CA VAL A 355 10.43 7.90 0.91
C VAL A 355 11.69 8.74 0.74
N LEU A 356 12.29 9.19 1.84
CA LEU A 356 13.54 9.94 1.81
C LEU A 356 14.72 9.10 1.30
N ILE A 357 14.81 7.83 1.74
CA ILE A 357 15.85 6.90 1.26
C ILE A 357 15.68 6.62 -0.23
N LEU A 358 14.46 6.27 -0.67
CA LEU A 358 14.18 5.93 -2.07
C LEU A 358 14.47 7.11 -3.02
N ASP A 359 14.20 8.34 -2.59
CA ASP A 359 14.42 9.56 -3.38
C ASP A 359 15.90 10.00 -3.44
N HIS A 360 16.79 9.34 -2.71
CA HIS A 360 18.21 9.71 -2.66
C HIS A 360 19.00 9.23 -3.89
N GLU A 361 19.92 10.06 -4.39
CA GLU A 361 20.69 9.78 -5.62
C GLU A 361 21.53 8.49 -5.57
N ALA A 362 22.05 8.16 -4.38
CA ALA A 362 22.82 6.94 -4.12
C ALA A 362 22.01 5.65 -4.27
N VAL A 363 20.67 5.69 -4.12
CA VAL A 363 19.84 4.49 -4.21
C VAL A 363 19.64 4.13 -5.68
N GLY A 364 20.05 2.90 -6.03
CA GLY A 364 20.04 2.36 -7.39
C GLY A 364 19.02 1.24 -7.62
N GLY A 365 18.42 0.71 -6.56
CA GLY A 365 17.45 -0.38 -6.64
C GLY A 365 16.71 -0.62 -5.33
N PHE A 366 15.53 -1.24 -5.42
CA PHE A 366 14.66 -1.51 -4.27
C PHE A 366 14.23 -2.98 -4.20
N VAL A 367 14.54 -3.66 -3.11
CA VAL A 367 14.02 -4.99 -2.78
C VAL A 367 12.78 -4.83 -1.93
N THR A 368 11.64 -5.28 -2.44
CA THR A 368 10.33 -5.02 -1.84
C THR A 368 9.40 -6.23 -1.89
N HIS A 369 8.50 -6.29 -0.91
CA HIS A 369 7.40 -7.26 -0.88
C HIS A 369 6.28 -7.01 -1.91
N CYS A 370 6.39 -5.95 -2.71
CA CYS A 370 5.41 -5.57 -3.74
C CYS A 370 4.03 -5.15 -3.20
N GLY A 371 3.92 -4.80 -1.92
CA GLY A 371 2.75 -4.07 -1.44
C GLY A 371 2.64 -2.75 -2.20
N TRP A 372 1.42 -2.37 -2.60
CA TRP A 372 1.23 -1.33 -3.62
C TRP A 372 1.83 0.03 -3.23
N ASN A 373 1.77 0.43 -1.97
CA ASN A 373 2.45 1.66 -1.51
C ASN A 373 3.95 1.62 -1.77
N SER A 374 4.63 0.52 -1.42
CA SER A 374 6.06 0.37 -1.65
C SER A 374 6.39 0.32 -3.14
N ALA A 375 5.62 -0.44 -3.91
CA ALA A 375 5.80 -0.49 -5.36
C ALA A 375 5.68 0.91 -5.99
N LEU A 376 4.64 1.67 -5.60
CA LEU A 376 4.38 3.00 -6.14
C LEU A 376 5.41 4.04 -5.68
N GLU A 377 5.93 3.93 -4.46
CA GLU A 377 7.06 4.74 -3.98
C GLU A 377 8.34 4.45 -4.78
N GLY A 378 8.65 3.18 -5.04
CA GLY A 378 9.79 2.76 -5.89
C GLY A 378 9.64 3.25 -7.34
N ILE A 379 8.44 3.12 -7.91
CA ILE A 379 8.11 3.63 -9.25
C ILE A 379 8.28 5.16 -9.30
N SER A 380 7.75 5.88 -8.31
CA SER A 380 7.82 7.34 -8.25
C SER A 380 9.26 7.85 -8.09
N ALA A 381 10.10 7.10 -7.37
CA ALA A 381 11.54 7.36 -7.23
C ALA A 381 12.36 6.96 -8.48
N GLY A 382 11.75 6.28 -9.45
CA GLY A 382 12.41 5.83 -10.68
C GLY A 382 13.36 4.66 -10.47
N LEU A 383 13.07 3.77 -9.52
CA LEU A 383 13.95 2.67 -9.14
C LEU A 383 13.54 1.33 -9.74
N PRO A 384 14.49 0.52 -10.24
CA PRO A 384 14.23 -0.88 -10.55
C PRO A 384 14.01 -1.68 -9.27
N MET A 385 13.25 -2.77 -9.35
CA MET A 385 12.82 -3.53 -8.17
C MET A 385 13.19 -5.01 -8.21
N VAL A 386 13.65 -5.55 -7.07
CA VAL A 386 13.52 -6.98 -6.78
C VAL A 386 12.16 -7.18 -6.13
N THR A 387 11.35 -8.03 -6.75
CA THR A 387 10.00 -8.36 -6.31
C THR A 387 10.00 -9.61 -5.45
N TRP A 388 9.41 -9.50 -4.26
CA TRP A 388 9.35 -10.57 -3.27
C TRP A 388 7.94 -10.68 -2.67
N PRO A 389 6.93 -11.05 -3.47
CA PRO A 389 5.55 -11.13 -2.98
C PRO A 389 5.39 -12.17 -1.86
N ILE A 390 4.50 -11.87 -0.92
CA ILE A 390 4.20 -12.69 0.26
C ILE A 390 2.71 -13.04 0.32
N PHE A 391 1.83 -12.03 0.29
CA PHE A 391 0.38 -12.20 0.46
C PHE A 391 -0.44 -11.07 -0.19
N ALA A 392 -1.74 -11.01 0.10
CA ALA A 392 -2.66 -10.02 -0.45
C ALA A 392 -2.61 -10.00 -2.00
N ASP A 393 -2.50 -8.80 -2.59
CA ASP A 393 -2.42 -8.51 -4.02
C ASP A 393 -0.97 -8.52 -4.58
N GLN A 394 0.03 -8.86 -3.75
CA GLN A 394 1.44 -8.65 -4.08
C GLN A 394 1.93 -9.46 -5.28
N PHE A 395 1.42 -10.68 -5.50
CA PHE A 395 1.74 -11.47 -6.70
C PHE A 395 1.18 -10.84 -7.99
N ASN A 396 0.04 -10.16 -7.92
CA ASN A 396 -0.45 -9.38 -9.07
C ASN A 396 0.44 -8.16 -9.29
N ASN A 397 0.83 -7.45 -8.22
CA ASN A 397 1.75 -6.30 -8.34
C ASN A 397 3.13 -6.72 -8.87
N GLU A 398 3.64 -7.89 -8.48
CA GLU A 398 4.86 -8.48 -9.07
C GLU A 398 4.70 -8.59 -10.59
N LYS A 399 3.58 -9.14 -11.07
CA LYS A 399 3.31 -9.28 -12.51
C LYS A 399 3.23 -7.96 -13.27
N LEU A 400 2.63 -6.94 -12.67
CA LEU A 400 2.68 -5.58 -13.22
C LEU A 400 4.13 -5.11 -13.35
N ILE A 401 4.95 -5.27 -12.29
CA ILE A 401 6.34 -4.79 -12.25
C ILE A 401 7.24 -5.55 -13.24
N THR A 402 7.14 -6.88 -13.30
CA THR A 402 8.07 -7.72 -14.06
C THR A 402 7.65 -7.91 -15.51
N ASP A 403 6.36 -8.15 -15.76
CA ASP A 403 5.89 -8.63 -17.06
C ASP A 403 5.39 -7.47 -17.94
N VAL A 404 4.68 -6.51 -17.34
CA VAL A 404 4.09 -5.34 -18.02
C VAL A 404 5.07 -4.16 -18.05
N LEU A 405 5.46 -3.63 -16.88
CA LEU A 405 6.33 -2.46 -16.77
C LEU A 405 7.79 -2.78 -17.10
N ARG A 406 8.21 -4.02 -16.83
CA ARG A 406 9.57 -4.54 -17.05
C ARG A 406 10.64 -3.70 -16.35
N ILE A 407 10.36 -3.31 -15.11
CA ILE A 407 11.26 -2.54 -14.23
C ILE A 407 11.79 -3.36 -13.06
N GLY A 408 11.59 -4.68 -13.07
CA GLY A 408 12.04 -5.51 -11.96
C GLY A 408 12.18 -6.99 -12.31
N VAL A 409 12.66 -7.74 -11.32
CA VAL A 409 12.86 -9.18 -11.38
C VAL A 409 12.30 -9.84 -10.13
N GLY A 410 11.71 -11.03 -10.28
CA GLY A 410 11.29 -11.87 -9.16
C GLY A 410 12.48 -12.45 -8.43
N VAL A 411 12.47 -12.40 -7.09
CA VAL A 411 13.44 -13.13 -6.27
C VAL A 411 13.22 -14.65 -6.36
N GLY A 412 12.02 -15.06 -6.77
CA GLY A 412 11.62 -16.47 -6.90
C GLY A 412 10.73 -16.99 -5.76
N ALA A 413 10.11 -16.11 -4.98
CA ALA A 413 9.01 -16.48 -4.09
C ALA A 413 7.82 -16.99 -4.93
N ARG A 414 7.20 -18.10 -4.54
CA ARG A 414 6.12 -18.73 -5.33
C ARG A 414 4.86 -19.01 -4.53
N LYS A 415 4.91 -18.87 -3.21
CA LYS A 415 3.80 -19.20 -2.32
C LYS A 415 3.20 -17.97 -1.68
N TRP A 416 1.90 -17.82 -1.85
CA TRP A 416 1.04 -16.91 -1.12
C TRP A 416 0.81 -17.44 0.29
N ILE A 417 1.26 -16.72 1.31
CA ILE A 417 1.16 -17.10 2.73
C ILE A 417 0.99 -15.84 3.60
N ARG A 418 -0.12 -15.74 4.36
CA ARG A 418 -0.42 -14.55 5.18
C ARG A 418 0.54 -14.28 6.34
N LEU A 419 1.06 -15.33 6.98
CA LEU A 419 1.77 -15.18 8.26
C LEU A 419 3.28 -15.08 8.08
N VAL A 420 3.89 -16.06 7.41
CA VAL A 420 5.35 -16.14 7.20
C VAL A 420 5.60 -16.39 5.73
N GLY A 421 6.38 -15.52 5.09
CA GLY A 421 6.64 -15.61 3.66
C GLY A 421 7.34 -16.89 3.23
N ASP A 422 7.30 -17.15 1.91
CA ASP A 422 7.97 -18.30 1.30
C ASP A 422 9.48 -18.29 1.55
N PHE A 423 10.09 -19.48 1.60
CA PHE A 423 11.51 -19.60 1.84
C PHE A 423 12.31 -19.43 0.54
N VAL A 424 13.25 -18.48 0.53
CA VAL A 424 14.09 -18.14 -0.63
C VAL A 424 15.56 -18.24 -0.20
N LYS A 425 16.33 -19.01 -0.96
CA LYS A 425 17.75 -19.25 -0.68
C LYS A 425 18.61 -18.04 -1.02
N ARG A 426 19.72 -17.86 -0.29
CA ARG A 426 20.70 -16.78 -0.48
C ARG A 426 21.18 -16.63 -1.92
N GLU A 427 21.34 -17.71 -2.69
CA GLU A 427 21.82 -17.64 -4.07
C GLU A 427 20.81 -16.94 -4.99
N GLN A 428 19.51 -17.12 -4.72
CA GLN A 428 18.44 -16.43 -5.46
C GLN A 428 18.41 -14.94 -5.12
N ILE A 429 18.60 -14.61 -3.83
CA ILE A 429 18.65 -13.24 -3.33
C ILE A 429 19.85 -12.51 -3.92
N GLU A 430 21.03 -13.13 -3.84
CA GLU A 430 22.27 -12.64 -4.43
C GLU A 430 22.08 -12.34 -5.93
N LYS A 431 21.55 -13.31 -6.67
CA LYS A 431 21.31 -13.18 -8.10
C LYS A 431 20.33 -12.04 -8.43
N ALA A 432 19.22 -11.95 -7.72
CA ALA A 432 18.20 -10.93 -7.97
C ALA A 432 18.72 -9.52 -7.69
N VAL A 433 19.43 -9.34 -6.56
CA VAL A 433 20.06 -8.05 -6.19
C VAL A 433 21.13 -7.67 -7.22
N LYS A 434 22.01 -8.60 -7.60
CA LYS A 434 23.01 -8.35 -8.66
C LYS A 434 22.35 -7.99 -10.00
N GLU A 435 21.26 -8.66 -10.37
CA GLU A 435 20.60 -8.42 -11.66
C GLU A 435 20.06 -6.99 -11.80
N ILE A 436 19.44 -6.43 -10.75
CA ILE A 436 18.93 -5.05 -10.80
C ILE A 436 20.01 -3.99 -10.67
N MET A 437 21.12 -4.31 -9.99
CA MET A 437 22.20 -3.34 -9.74
C MET A 437 23.21 -3.29 -10.90
N VAL A 438 23.70 -4.46 -11.34
CA VAL A 438 24.82 -4.60 -12.28
C VAL A 438 24.58 -5.67 -13.36
N GLY A 439 23.37 -6.24 -13.41
CA GLY A 439 22.99 -7.25 -14.39
C GLY A 439 22.89 -6.70 -15.81
N LYS A 440 22.75 -7.61 -16.79
CA LYS A 440 22.70 -7.25 -18.21
C LYS A 440 21.51 -6.35 -18.55
N ARG A 441 20.40 -6.51 -17.81
CA ARG A 441 19.16 -5.72 -18.01
C ARG A 441 19.04 -4.54 -17.04
N ALA A 442 20.03 -4.29 -16.17
CA ALA A 442 19.97 -3.26 -15.15
C ALA A 442 19.74 -1.86 -15.73
N GLU A 443 20.49 -1.48 -16.76
CA GLU A 443 20.34 -0.16 -17.42
C GLU A 443 19.00 -0.01 -18.14
N GLU A 444 18.49 -1.07 -18.77
CA GLU A 444 17.17 -1.04 -19.40
C GLU A 444 16.08 -0.82 -18.34
N MET A 445 16.13 -1.57 -17.24
CA MET A 445 15.19 -1.45 -16.13
C MET A 445 15.26 -0.05 -15.49
N ARG A 446 16.47 0.49 -15.26
CA ARG A 446 16.67 1.85 -14.75
C ARG A 446 16.08 2.90 -15.69
N SER A 447 16.34 2.80 -16.99
CA SER A 447 15.81 3.76 -17.97
C SER A 447 14.27 3.77 -17.98
N ARG A 448 13.64 2.59 -17.94
CA ARG A 448 12.17 2.46 -17.86
C ARG A 448 11.63 3.02 -16.54
N ALA A 449 12.24 2.66 -15.42
CA ALA A 449 11.82 3.12 -14.11
C ALA A 449 11.92 4.66 -14.00
N ASN A 450 13.01 5.26 -14.45
CA ASN A 450 13.19 6.73 -14.47
C ASN A 450 12.07 7.43 -15.25
N LYS A 451 11.71 6.93 -16.44
CA LYS A 451 10.60 7.49 -17.24
C LYS A 451 9.27 7.41 -16.50
N LEU A 452 8.99 6.29 -15.85
CA LEU A 452 7.78 6.13 -15.04
C LEU A 452 7.78 7.07 -13.82
N GLY A 453 8.93 7.28 -13.17
CA GLY A 453 9.07 8.24 -12.08
C GLY A 453 8.85 9.69 -12.51
N GLU A 454 9.29 10.06 -13.72
CA GLU A 454 8.97 11.36 -14.33
C GLU A 454 7.48 11.51 -14.63
N MET A 455 6.84 10.48 -15.20
CA MET A 455 5.41 10.46 -15.46
C MET A 455 4.60 10.55 -14.17
N ALA A 456 5.01 9.83 -13.12
CA ALA A 456 4.40 9.86 -11.80
C ALA A 456 4.38 11.29 -11.21
N ARG A 457 5.50 12.02 -11.29
CA ARG A 457 5.60 13.42 -10.84
C ARG A 457 4.71 14.33 -11.67
N LYS A 458 4.74 14.21 -13.00
CA LYS A 458 3.89 15.00 -13.91
C LYS A 458 2.39 14.74 -13.69
N ALA A 459 2.01 13.51 -13.36
CA ALA A 459 0.60 13.14 -13.16
C ALA A 459 -0.06 13.90 -12.00
N VAL A 460 0.71 14.22 -10.95
CA VAL A 460 0.19 14.91 -9.74
C VAL A 460 0.41 16.43 -9.76
N GLU A 461 1.21 16.94 -10.70
CA GLU A 461 1.37 18.38 -10.96
C GLU A 461 0.10 18.97 -11.58
N GLU A 462 -0.06 20.30 -11.50
CA GLU A 462 -1.20 20.99 -12.10
C GLU A 462 -1.29 20.71 -13.61
N GLY A 463 -2.48 20.29 -14.07
CA GLY A 463 -2.70 19.83 -15.43
C GLY A 463 -2.34 18.36 -15.70
N GLY A 464 -1.72 17.67 -14.73
CA GLY A 464 -1.46 16.22 -14.79
C GLY A 464 -2.73 15.36 -14.77
N SER A 465 -2.61 14.10 -15.15
CA SER A 465 -3.73 13.15 -15.25
C SER A 465 -4.43 12.95 -13.90
N SER A 466 -3.67 12.62 -12.85
CA SER A 466 -4.19 12.44 -11.50
C SER A 466 -4.68 13.74 -10.86
N TYR A 467 -4.00 14.86 -11.15
CA TYR A 467 -4.47 16.17 -10.73
C TYR A 467 -5.84 16.47 -11.34
N SER A 468 -6.01 16.24 -12.63
CA SER A 468 -7.26 16.54 -13.34
C SER A 468 -8.39 15.64 -12.86
N ASP A 469 -8.13 14.35 -12.70
CA ASP A 469 -9.16 13.36 -12.34
C ASP A 469 -9.64 13.51 -10.87
N MET A 470 -8.75 13.94 -9.96
CA MET A 470 -9.17 14.37 -8.62
C MET A 470 -10.09 15.61 -8.68
N GLY A 471 -9.83 16.54 -9.60
CA GLY A 471 -10.68 17.71 -9.80
C GLY A 471 -12.07 17.31 -10.30
N ASN A 472 -12.10 16.45 -11.31
CA ASN A 472 -13.34 15.88 -11.84
C ASN A 472 -14.14 15.15 -10.76
N PHE A 473 -13.47 14.37 -9.91
CA PHE A 473 -14.11 13.71 -8.77
C PHE A 473 -14.76 14.71 -7.81
N ILE A 474 -14.02 15.76 -7.41
CA ILE A 474 -14.53 16.78 -6.47
C ILE A 474 -15.73 17.53 -7.07
N GLU A 475 -15.67 17.91 -8.35
CA GLU A 475 -16.79 18.57 -9.02
C GLU A 475 -18.01 17.65 -9.17
N GLU A 476 -17.80 16.37 -9.47
CA GLU A 476 -18.91 15.44 -9.54
C GLU A 476 -19.55 15.19 -8.17
N LEU A 477 -18.74 15.16 -7.10
CA LEU A 477 -19.22 15.06 -5.73
C LEU A 477 -20.12 16.26 -5.39
N LYS A 478 -19.72 17.49 -5.74
CA LYS A 478 -20.55 18.69 -5.60
C LYS A 478 -21.86 18.59 -6.39
N GLY A 479 -21.79 18.20 -7.66
CA GLY A 479 -22.95 18.09 -8.54
C GLY A 479 -23.95 17.00 -8.12
N SER A 480 -23.49 15.95 -7.45
CA SER A 480 -24.36 14.90 -6.89
C SER A 480 -25.30 15.40 -5.79
N GLN A 481 -24.99 16.55 -5.18
CA GLN A 481 -25.78 17.15 -4.12
C GLN A 481 -26.84 18.12 -4.63
N MET A 482 -26.52 18.90 -5.66
CA MET A 482 -27.46 19.88 -6.24
C MET A 482 -28.69 19.17 -6.82
N ARG A 483 -28.49 18.02 -7.47
CA ARG A 483 -29.58 17.16 -8.00
C ARG A 483 -30.50 16.52 -6.93
N LYS A 484 -30.28 16.81 -5.64
CA LYS A 484 -31.13 16.35 -4.53
C LYS A 484 -31.91 17.49 -3.86
N GLN A 485 -31.61 18.74 -4.20
CA GLN A 485 -32.32 19.92 -3.68
C GLN A 485 -33.41 20.41 -4.63
N ASP A 486 -33.38 19.95 -5.88
CA ASP A 486 -34.47 20.02 -6.87
C ASP A 486 -35.28 18.71 -6.85
#